data_AF-A0A7Z0S4X4-F1
#
_entry.id   AF-A0A7Z0S4X4-F1
#
_cell.length_a   1.000
_cell.length_b   1.000
_cell.length_c   1.000
_cell.angle_alpha   90.00
_cell.angle_beta   90.00
_cell.angle_gamma   90.00
#
_symmetry.space_group_name_H-M   'P 1'
#
loop_
_entity.id
_entity.type
_entity.pdbx_description
1 polymer ?
#
loop_
_entity_poly.entity_id
_entity_poly.type
_entity_poly.pdbx_seq_one_letter_code
_entity_poly.pdbx_strand_id
1 'polypeptide(L)'
;MAKYGFIEVLDQELDRAFPFDYEIQWDKKNHAVQLSFLLEIANQKQVALLDEEDQVFAEELLLEETLLFVNPARSRYEAADYLTVLPYDPKIGFSREFLAYFVQFLSDLAESGLDAIFDFLQDEEAEDFELVWDQVAFDRGLEKVEEGMSYPYPRY
;
A
#
# COMPACT_ATOMS: atom_id res chain seq x y z
N MET A 1 22.05 6.32 -13.08
CA MET A 1 21.55 6.19 -11.70
C MET A 1 20.21 6.88 -11.66
N ALA A 2 19.18 6.21 -11.11
CA ALA A 2 17.87 6.81 -10.89
C ALA A 2 18.04 8.13 -10.11
N LYS A 3 17.50 9.22 -10.66
CA LYS A 3 17.61 10.57 -10.07
C LYS A 3 16.87 10.63 -8.74
N TYR A 4 15.83 9.81 -8.58
CA TYR A 4 15.05 9.72 -7.34
C TYR A 4 15.22 8.39 -6.60
N GLY A 5 16.36 7.70 -6.80
CA GLY A 5 16.68 6.53 -5.98
C GLY A 5 15.65 5.41 -6.10
N PHE A 6 15.26 4.80 -4.97
CA PHE A 6 14.22 3.76 -4.98
C PHE A 6 12.83 4.29 -5.34
N ILE A 7 12.54 5.58 -5.19
CA ILE A 7 11.21 6.15 -5.49
C ILE A 7 10.91 6.02 -7.00
N GLU A 8 11.90 6.33 -7.84
CA GLU A 8 11.77 6.18 -9.30
C GLU A 8 11.62 4.72 -9.72
N VAL A 9 12.21 3.79 -8.95
CA VAL A 9 12.07 2.36 -9.24
C VAL A 9 10.69 1.86 -8.78
N LEU A 10 10.22 2.30 -7.61
CA LEU A 10 8.88 1.98 -7.11
C LEU A 10 7.80 2.41 -8.11
N ASP A 11 7.87 3.66 -8.58
CA ASP A 11 6.97 4.23 -9.60
C ASP A 11 6.96 3.38 -10.88
N GLN A 12 8.14 2.99 -11.39
CA GLN A 12 8.25 2.11 -12.55
C GLN A 12 7.64 0.72 -12.34
N GLU A 13 7.75 0.16 -11.14
CA GLU A 13 7.20 -1.15 -10.83
C GLU A 13 5.68 -1.08 -10.66
N LEU A 14 5.15 -0.03 -10.03
CA LEU A 14 3.71 0.24 -9.90
C LEU A 14 3.07 0.45 -11.28
N ASP A 15 3.62 1.33 -12.12
CA ASP A 15 3.16 1.55 -13.50
C ASP A 15 3.10 0.26 -14.34
N ARG A 16 3.95 -0.70 -14.00
CA ARG A 16 4.07 -1.96 -14.74
C ARG A 16 3.07 -3.02 -14.29
N ALA A 17 2.78 -3.10 -13.00
CA ALA A 17 2.17 -4.30 -12.40
C ALA A 17 1.05 -4.01 -11.39
N PHE A 18 0.85 -2.75 -10.98
CA PHE A 18 -0.21 -2.39 -10.05
C PHE A 18 -1.46 -1.95 -10.83
N PRO A 19 -2.61 -2.64 -10.68
CA PRO A 19 -3.77 -2.40 -11.54
C PRO A 19 -4.71 -1.30 -11.05
N PHE A 20 -4.41 -0.66 -9.90
CA PHE A 20 -5.25 0.34 -9.25
C PHE A 20 -4.66 1.74 -9.36
N ASP A 21 -5.51 2.75 -9.21
CA ASP A 21 -5.07 4.14 -9.11
C ASP A 21 -4.27 4.34 -7.82
N TYR A 22 -3.12 5.01 -7.96
CA TYR A 22 -2.18 5.22 -6.86
C TYR A 22 -1.54 6.60 -6.90
N GLU A 23 -1.07 7.06 -5.74
CA GLU A 23 -0.28 8.28 -5.59
C GLU A 23 0.96 8.02 -4.73
N ILE A 24 2.11 8.49 -5.19
CA ILE A 24 3.35 8.50 -4.40
C ILE A 24 3.61 9.92 -3.89
N GLN A 25 3.58 10.12 -2.58
CA GLN A 25 3.92 11.38 -1.95
C GLN A 25 5.28 11.32 -1.24
N TRP A 26 6.21 12.18 -1.65
CA TRP A 26 7.54 12.26 -1.03
C TRP A 26 7.64 13.39 0.00
N ASP A 27 7.52 13.06 1.29
CA ASP A 27 7.81 14.00 2.39
C ASP A 27 9.32 14.06 2.70
N LYS A 28 9.97 15.00 2.00
CA LYS A 28 11.40 15.30 2.17
C LYS A 28 11.78 15.68 3.59
N LYS A 29 10.89 16.37 4.33
CA LYS A 29 11.18 16.87 5.69
C LYS A 29 11.09 15.74 6.70
N ASN A 30 10.11 14.86 6.54
CA ASN A 30 9.92 13.70 7.41
C ASN A 30 10.76 12.47 6.99
N HIS A 31 11.54 12.58 5.91
CA HIS A 31 12.31 11.46 5.37
C HIS A 31 11.41 10.24 5.08
N ALA A 32 10.20 10.47 4.59
CA ALA A 32 9.21 9.43 4.37
C ALA A 32 8.68 9.48 2.93
N VAL A 33 8.25 8.34 2.42
CA VAL A 33 7.56 8.22 1.14
C VAL A 33 6.26 7.50 1.41
N GLN A 34 5.15 8.13 1.09
CA GLN A 34 3.82 7.56 1.22
C GLN A 34 3.38 7.02 -0.14
N LEU A 35 2.77 5.85 -0.13
CA LEU A 35 2.06 5.28 -1.28
C LEU A 35 0.59 5.13 -0.86
N SER A 36 -0.30 5.87 -1.51
CA SER A 36 -1.75 5.72 -1.36
C SER A 36 -2.31 5.02 -2.59
N PHE A 37 -3.33 4.19 -2.43
CA PHE A 37 -4.06 3.60 -3.54
C PHE A 37 -5.56 3.54 -3.25
N LEU A 38 -6.36 3.51 -4.33
CA LEU A 38 -7.82 3.53 -4.26
C LEU A 38 -8.40 2.22 -4.76
N LEU A 39 -9.31 1.66 -3.96
CA LEU A 39 -10.19 0.57 -4.36
C LEU A 39 -11.59 1.14 -4.58
N GLU A 40 -12.04 1.11 -5.83
CA GLU A 40 -13.38 1.56 -6.22
C GLU A 40 -14.31 0.38 -6.39
N ILE A 41 -15.41 0.35 -5.62
CA ILE A 41 -16.40 -0.72 -5.65
C ILE A 41 -17.79 -0.15 -5.91
N ALA A 42 -18.40 -0.64 -6.98
CA ALA A 42 -19.81 -0.37 -7.24
C ALA A 42 -20.69 -1.15 -6.25
N ASN A 43 -21.29 -0.46 -5.27
CA ASN A 43 -22.29 -1.02 -4.36
C ASN A 43 -23.63 -1.24 -5.09
N GLN A 44 -23.67 -2.25 -5.95
CA GLN A 44 -24.83 -2.50 -6.83
C GLN A 44 -26.14 -2.77 -6.05
N LYS A 45 -26.02 -3.29 -4.82
CA LYS A 45 -27.17 -3.59 -3.95
C LYS A 45 -27.61 -2.41 -3.09
N GLN A 46 -26.89 -1.29 -3.12
CA GLN A 46 -27.14 -0.12 -2.27
C GLN A 46 -27.25 -0.50 -0.79
N VAL A 47 -26.33 -1.36 -0.33
CA VAL A 47 -26.20 -1.69 1.09
C VAL A 47 -25.91 -0.40 1.85
N ALA A 48 -26.66 -0.13 2.93
CA ALA A 48 -26.43 1.03 3.77
C ALA A 48 -25.20 0.77 4.64
N LEU A 49 -24.15 1.56 4.41
CA LEU A 49 -22.87 1.51 5.10
C LEU A 49 -22.73 2.75 5.99
N LEU A 50 -21.90 2.65 7.02
CA LEU A 50 -21.47 3.77 7.86
C LEU A 50 -20.01 4.06 7.56
N ASP A 51 -19.66 5.34 7.44
CA ASP A 51 -18.26 5.77 7.41
C ASP A 51 -17.72 5.98 8.84
N GLU A 52 -16.46 6.42 8.96
CA GLU A 52 -15.80 6.71 10.24
C GLU A 52 -16.50 7.79 11.09
N GLU A 53 -17.40 8.58 10.49
CA GLU A 53 -18.19 9.64 11.14
C GLU A 53 -19.65 9.23 11.38
N ASP A 54 -19.97 7.93 11.28
CA ASP A 54 -21.31 7.35 11.38
C ASP A 54 -22.30 7.89 10.32
N GLN A 55 -21.81 8.39 9.18
CA GLN A 55 -22.66 8.85 8.10
C GLN A 55 -23.10 7.70 7.20
N VAL A 56 -24.40 7.63 6.93
CA VAL A 56 -24.96 6.58 6.08
C VAL A 56 -24.73 6.90 4.60
N PHE A 57 -24.13 5.97 3.87
CA PHE A 57 -24.02 6.01 2.42
C PHE A 57 -24.37 4.64 1.80
N ALA A 58 -24.76 4.64 0.52
CA ALA A 58 -25.17 3.43 -0.20
C ALA A 58 -24.79 3.48 -1.70
N GLU A 59 -23.91 4.42 -2.06
CA GLU A 59 -23.43 4.61 -3.42
C GLU A 59 -22.10 3.88 -3.62
N GLU A 60 -21.25 4.39 -4.52
CA GLU A 60 -19.90 3.87 -4.76
C GLU A 60 -19.06 3.90 -3.47
N LEU A 61 -18.45 2.76 -3.16
CA LEU A 61 -17.51 2.64 -2.05
C LEU A 61 -16.11 2.95 -2.58
N LEU A 62 -15.46 3.90 -1.94
CA LEU A 62 -14.06 4.24 -2.19
C LEU A 62 -13.30 3.90 -0.91
N LEU A 63 -12.43 2.89 -0.99
CA LEU A 63 -11.52 2.56 0.10
C LEU A 63 -10.13 3.06 -0.29
N GLU A 64 -9.63 4.05 0.46
CA GLU A 64 -8.27 4.56 0.31
C GLU A 64 -7.35 3.89 1.33
N GLU A 65 -6.27 3.30 0.84
CA GLU A 65 -5.31 2.60 1.67
C GLU A 65 -3.93 3.20 1.49
N THR A 66 -3.20 3.32 2.60
CA THR A 66 -1.93 4.05 2.63
C THR A 66 -0.82 3.22 3.26
N LEU A 67 0.34 3.20 2.59
CA LEU A 67 1.57 2.57 3.05
C LEU A 67 2.67 3.62 3.23
N LEU A 68 3.61 3.37 4.15
CA LEU A 68 4.68 4.32 4.46
C LEU A 68 6.07 3.70 4.42
N PHE A 69 6.96 4.26 3.61
CA PHE A 69 8.39 3.97 3.65
C PHE A 69 9.10 4.98 4.55
N VAL A 70 9.80 4.51 5.59
CA VAL A 70 10.32 5.39 6.65
C VAL A 70 11.83 5.26 6.89
N ASN A 71 12.44 6.38 7.26
CA ASN A 71 13.75 6.35 7.89
C ASN A 71 13.57 6.11 9.40
N PRO A 72 13.95 4.94 9.94
CA PRO A 72 13.68 4.61 11.34
C PRO A 72 14.36 5.56 12.35
N ALA A 73 15.39 6.31 11.93
CA ALA A 73 16.09 7.26 12.79
C ALA A 73 15.52 8.69 12.73
N ARG A 74 14.63 9.00 11.79
CA ARG A 74 14.22 10.39 11.51
C ARG A 74 12.72 10.59 11.29
N SER A 75 12.04 9.62 10.71
CA SER A 75 10.63 9.73 10.39
C SER A 75 9.77 9.67 11.65
N ARG A 76 8.69 10.44 11.64
CA ARG A 76 7.66 10.45 12.68
C ARG A 76 6.33 10.11 12.03
N TYR A 77 5.60 9.18 12.63
CA TYR A 77 4.34 8.65 12.13
C TYR A 77 3.60 7.94 13.27
N GLU A 78 2.30 7.78 13.14
CA GLU A 78 1.48 6.88 13.95
C GLU A 78 1.23 5.62 13.13
N ALA A 79 1.64 4.45 13.64
CA ALA A 79 1.63 3.23 12.84
C ALA A 79 0.22 2.74 12.49
N ALA A 80 -0.79 3.15 13.27
CA ALA A 80 -2.19 2.81 13.03
C ALA A 80 -2.80 3.54 11.82
N ASP A 81 -2.17 4.62 11.34
CA ASP A 81 -2.65 5.40 10.20
C ASP A 81 -2.28 4.77 8.84
N TYR A 82 -1.60 3.61 8.84
CA TYR A 82 -1.05 2.99 7.65
C TYR A 82 -1.30 1.48 7.65
N LEU A 83 -1.68 0.96 6.48
CA LEU A 83 -1.81 -0.48 6.23
C LEU A 83 -0.53 -1.24 6.57
N THR A 84 0.63 -0.65 6.23
CA THR A 84 1.93 -1.15 6.67
C THR A 84 3.00 -0.06 6.59
N VAL A 85 4.07 -0.26 7.37
CA VAL A 85 5.22 0.64 7.43
C VAL A 85 6.51 -0.11 7.13
N LEU A 86 7.21 0.32 6.08
CA LEU A 86 8.43 -0.30 5.57
C LEU A 86 9.66 0.55 5.91
N PRO A 87 10.51 0.14 6.87
CA PRO A 87 11.74 0.86 7.18
C PRO A 87 12.79 0.67 6.08
N TYR A 88 13.51 1.74 5.74
CA TYR A 88 14.61 1.69 4.78
C TYR A 88 15.93 2.19 5.39
N ASP A 89 17.06 1.63 4.91
CA ASP A 89 18.38 2.24 5.13
C ASP A 89 18.59 3.36 4.11
N PRO A 90 18.90 4.62 4.50
CA PRO A 90 18.97 5.74 3.56
C PRO A 90 20.11 5.63 2.53
N LYS A 91 21.17 4.88 2.81
CA LYS A 91 22.31 4.68 1.91
C LYS A 91 22.15 3.49 1.00
N ILE A 92 21.38 2.49 1.42
CA ILE A 92 21.16 1.25 0.66
C ILE A 92 19.82 1.34 -0.11
N GLY A 93 18.76 1.75 0.58
CA GLY A 93 17.38 1.77 0.09
C GLY A 93 16.87 0.37 -0.22
N PHE A 94 16.21 0.20 -1.37
CA PHE A 94 15.62 -1.07 -1.78
C PHE A 94 16.18 -1.54 -3.12
N SER A 95 16.27 -2.86 -3.32
CA SER A 95 16.52 -3.44 -4.64
C SER A 95 15.29 -3.33 -5.54
N ARG A 96 15.50 -3.43 -6.85
CA ARG A 96 14.37 -3.51 -7.78
C ARG A 96 13.56 -4.78 -7.53
N GLU A 97 14.22 -5.88 -7.21
CA GLU A 97 13.58 -7.17 -6.99
C GLU A 97 12.71 -7.14 -5.73
N PHE A 98 13.15 -6.49 -4.65
CA PHE A 98 12.32 -6.21 -3.48
C PHE A 98 11.08 -5.39 -3.87
N LEU A 99 11.26 -4.29 -4.61
CA LEU A 99 10.14 -3.41 -5.00
C LEU A 99 9.15 -4.11 -5.94
N ALA A 100 9.64 -4.92 -6.88
CA ALA A 100 8.79 -5.71 -7.77
C ALA A 100 7.98 -6.75 -6.98
N TYR A 101 8.61 -7.42 -6.01
CA TYR A 101 7.91 -8.34 -5.11
C TYR A 101 6.88 -7.62 -4.25
N PHE A 102 7.23 -6.46 -3.68
CA PHE A 102 6.33 -5.62 -2.91
C PHE A 102 5.10 -5.22 -3.73
N VAL A 103 5.29 -4.73 -4.95
CA VAL A 103 4.18 -4.35 -5.85
C VAL A 103 3.31 -5.56 -6.17
N GLN A 104 3.91 -6.72 -6.46
CA GLN A 104 3.11 -7.93 -6.71
C GLN A 104 2.28 -8.34 -5.49
N PHE A 105 2.88 -8.34 -4.30
CA PHE A 105 2.16 -8.69 -3.07
C PHE A 105 1.04 -7.68 -2.79
N LEU A 106 1.29 -6.39 -3.04
CA LEU A 106 0.28 -5.34 -2.89
C LEU A 106 -0.87 -5.51 -3.91
N SER A 107 -0.57 -5.85 -5.17
CA SER A 107 -1.57 -6.16 -6.18
C SER A 107 -2.44 -7.35 -5.76
N ASP A 108 -1.82 -8.45 -5.32
CA ASP A 108 -2.54 -9.65 -4.88
C ASP A 108 -3.42 -9.36 -3.65
N LEU A 109 -2.92 -8.55 -2.70
CA LEU A 109 -3.68 -8.10 -1.52
C LEU A 109 -4.88 -7.24 -1.92
N ALA A 110 -4.67 -6.26 -2.80
CA ALA A 110 -5.71 -5.34 -3.24
C ALA A 110 -6.80 -6.06 -4.06
N GLU A 111 -6.43 -6.98 -4.95
CA GLU A 111 -7.38 -7.84 -5.68
C GLU A 111 -8.19 -8.72 -4.72
N SER A 112 -7.52 -9.37 -3.76
CA SER A 112 -8.21 -10.18 -2.75
C SER A 112 -9.09 -9.32 -1.83
N GLY A 113 -8.67 -8.08 -1.56
CA GLY A 113 -9.44 -7.09 -0.80
C GLY A 113 -10.74 -6.73 -1.51
N LEU A 114 -10.71 -6.52 -2.83
CA LEU A 114 -11.93 -6.29 -3.61
C LEU A 114 -12.91 -7.46 -3.51
N ASP A 115 -12.43 -8.69 -3.67
CA ASP A 115 -13.28 -9.88 -3.53
C ASP A 115 -13.89 -9.96 -2.12
N ALA A 116 -13.11 -9.67 -1.08
CA ALA A 116 -13.57 -9.65 0.30
C ALA A 116 -14.60 -8.53 0.57
N ILE A 117 -14.48 -7.36 -0.06
CA ILE A 117 -15.49 -6.29 -0.01
C ILE A 117 -16.78 -6.76 -0.68
N PHE A 118 -16.70 -7.44 -1.82
CA PHE A 118 -17.88 -8.00 -2.47
C PHE A 118 -18.59 -9.04 -1.60
N ASP A 119 -17.85 -9.85 -0.87
CA ASP A 119 -18.41 -10.80 0.09
C ASP A 119 -19.03 -10.08 1.29
N PHE A 120 -18.35 -9.07 1.84
CA PHE A 120 -18.87 -8.21 2.91
C PHE A 120 -20.21 -7.57 2.55
N LEU A 121 -20.33 -6.99 1.34
CA LEU A 121 -21.59 -6.39 0.85
C LEU A 121 -22.71 -7.42 0.63
N GLN A 122 -22.42 -8.71 0.68
CA GLN A 122 -23.41 -9.78 0.52
C GLN A 122 -23.77 -10.47 1.84
N ASP A 123 -22.98 -10.26 2.89
CA ASP A 123 -23.16 -10.88 4.19
C ASP A 123 -23.87 -9.91 5.15
N GLU A 124 -25.13 -10.20 5.46
CA GLU A 124 -25.93 -9.39 6.40
C GLU A 124 -25.46 -9.53 7.86
N GLU A 125 -24.60 -10.52 8.17
CA GLU A 125 -24.01 -10.71 9.50
C GLU A 125 -22.64 -10.02 9.66
N ALA A 126 -22.03 -9.53 8.58
CA ALA A 126 -20.75 -8.84 8.65
C ALA A 126 -20.93 -7.42 9.22
N GLU A 127 -20.18 -7.10 10.28
CA GLU A 127 -20.28 -5.81 10.97
C GLU A 127 -19.27 -4.80 10.41
N ASP A 128 -18.00 -5.20 10.27
CA ASP A 128 -16.90 -4.32 9.86
C ASP A 128 -16.05 -4.97 8.75
N PHE A 129 -15.41 -4.13 7.93
CA PHE A 129 -14.40 -4.54 6.95
C PHE A 129 -13.13 -3.71 7.13
N GLU A 130 -11.97 -4.37 7.10
CA GLU A 130 -10.65 -3.74 7.13
C GLU A 130 -9.71 -4.53 6.21
N LEU A 131 -8.89 -3.83 5.42
CA LEU A 131 -7.83 -4.47 4.66
C LEU A 131 -6.64 -4.76 5.58
N VAL A 132 -6.19 -6.02 5.63
CA VAL A 132 -5.14 -6.44 6.56
C VAL A 132 -3.87 -6.85 5.82
N TRP A 133 -2.75 -6.22 6.18
CA TRP A 133 -1.42 -6.62 5.70
C TRP A 133 -0.89 -7.86 6.46
N ASP A 134 -0.79 -8.99 5.78
CA ASP A 134 -0.16 -10.20 6.35
C ASP A 134 1.38 -10.11 6.27
N GLN A 135 1.99 -9.55 7.31
CA GLN A 135 3.44 -9.44 7.42
C GLN A 135 4.15 -10.81 7.37
N VAL A 136 3.55 -11.87 7.91
CA VAL A 136 4.16 -13.20 7.95
C VAL A 136 4.19 -13.81 6.54
N ALA A 137 3.13 -13.63 5.77
CA ALA A 137 3.09 -14.05 4.37
C ALA A 137 4.07 -13.24 3.51
N PHE A 138 4.14 -11.93 3.74
CA PHE A 138 5.09 -11.04 3.07
C PHE A 138 6.54 -11.48 3.31
N ASP A 139 6.94 -11.65 4.58
CA ASP A 139 8.31 -12.04 4.93
C ASP A 139 8.68 -13.41 4.32
N ARG A 140 7.75 -14.37 4.33
CA ARG A 140 7.97 -15.70 3.73
C ARG A 140 8.12 -15.65 2.21
N GLY A 141 7.41 -14.76 1.52
CA GLY A 141 7.58 -14.57 0.09
C GLY A 141 8.91 -13.88 -0.22
N LEU A 142 9.29 -12.91 0.61
CA LEU A 142 10.54 -12.18 0.46
C LEU A 142 11.78 -13.07 0.59
N GLU A 143 11.75 -14.12 1.41
CA GLU A 143 12.85 -15.11 1.51
C GLU A 143 13.22 -15.77 0.16
N LYS A 144 12.31 -15.74 -0.82
CA LYS A 144 12.52 -16.33 -2.16
C LYS A 144 13.05 -15.33 -3.17
N VAL A 145 13.16 -14.06 -2.80
CA VAL A 145 13.59 -12.98 -3.69
C VAL A 145 15.11 -12.92 -3.68
N GLU A 146 15.73 -13.18 -4.82
CA GLU A 146 17.16 -12.94 -5.01
C GLU A 146 17.38 -11.46 -5.35
N GLU A 147 17.82 -10.68 -4.36
CA GLU A 147 18.02 -9.24 -4.52
C GLU A 147 19.31 -8.90 -5.29
N GLY A 148 19.19 -7.95 -6.22
CA GLY A 148 20.30 -7.45 -7.03
C GLY A 148 20.81 -6.09 -6.55
N MET A 149 20.85 -5.12 -7.47
CA MET A 149 21.33 -3.78 -7.18
C MET A 149 20.29 -2.98 -6.39
N SER A 150 20.68 -2.46 -5.23
CA SER A 150 19.86 -1.53 -4.44
C SER A 150 19.95 -0.09 -4.92
N TYR A 151 18.87 0.65 -4.70
CA TYR A 151 18.73 2.05 -5.03
C TYR A 151 18.52 2.84 -3.73
N PRO A 152 19.43 3.78 -3.40
CA PRO A 152 19.35 4.52 -2.14
C PRO A 152 18.12 5.43 -2.10
N TYR A 153 17.82 5.96 -0.92
CA TYR A 153 16.87 7.08 -0.81
C TYR A 153 17.39 8.31 -1.58
N PRO A 154 16.52 9.07 -2.26
CA PRO A 154 16.94 10.23 -3.05
C PRO A 154 17.78 11.23 -2.25
N ARG A 155 18.83 11.75 -2.89
CA ARG A 155 19.63 12.86 -2.35
C ARG A 155 19.05 14.18 -2.83
N TYR A 156 18.84 15.10 -1.91
CA TYR A 156 18.45 16.48 -2.17
C TYR A 156 19.67 17.41 -2.22
#